data_AF-A0A961H545-F1
#
_entry.id   AF-A0A961H545-F1
#
_cell.length_a   1.000
_cell.length_b   1.000
_cell.length_c   1.000
_cell.angle_alpha   90.00
_cell.angle_beta   90.00
_cell.angle_gamma   90.00
#
_symmetry.space_group_name_H-M   'P 1'
#
loop_
_entity.id
_entity.type
_entity.pdbx_description
1 polymer ?
#
loop_
_entity_poly.entity_id
_entity_poly.type
_entity_poly.pdbx_seq_one_letter_code
_entity_poly.pdbx_strand_id
1 'polypeptide(L)' 'AGLAMPALSEPDPYFGGEVPFKDFEAAMETATPFPYVAEWESIDSSITNALETALLGKASPKDALDAAAKSADSELAK' A
#
# COMPACT_ATOMS: atom_id res chain seq x y z
N ALA A 1 10.65 10.51 -20.02
CA ALA A 1 12.09 10.19 -20.21
C ALA A 1 12.54 9.04 -19.29
N GLY A 2 12.15 9.00 -18.01
CA GLY A 2 12.58 7.96 -17.07
C GLY A 2 12.16 6.52 -17.40
N LEU A 3 10.94 6.29 -17.91
CA LEU A 3 10.45 4.94 -18.25
C LEU A 3 11.11 4.32 -19.51
N ALA A 4 11.89 5.10 -20.26
CA ALA A 4 12.54 4.64 -21.50
C ALA A 4 14.05 4.41 -21.30
N MET A 5 14.54 4.35 -20.06
CA MET A 5 15.95 4.11 -19.78
C MET A 5 16.32 2.66 -20.12
N PRO A 6 17.40 2.42 -20.90
CA PRO A 6 17.82 1.06 -21.27
C PRO A 6 18.04 0.12 -20.08
N ALA A 7 18.55 0.66 -18.97
CA ALA A 7 18.82 -0.10 -17.74
C ALA A 7 17.57 -0.78 -17.15
N LEU A 8 16.36 -0.30 -17.48
CA LEU A 8 15.12 -0.91 -17.01
C LEU A 8 14.81 -2.23 -17.72
N SER A 9 15.38 -2.45 -18.91
CA SER A 9 15.17 -3.68 -19.70
C SER A 9 16.33 -4.67 -19.60
N GLU A 10 17.31 -4.42 -18.72
CA GLU A 10 18.47 -5.29 -18.50
C GLU A 10 18.23 -6.26 -17.33
N PRO A 11 18.86 -7.45 -17.35
CA PRO A 11 18.87 -8.37 -16.22
C PRO A 11 19.42 -7.74 -14.93
N ASP A 12 18.67 -7.83 -13.84
CA ASP A 12 19.07 -7.36 -12.51
C ASP A 12 19.64 -8.53 -11.67
N PRO A 13 20.93 -8.48 -11.27
CA PRO A 13 21.56 -9.54 -10.48
C PRO A 13 20.96 -9.70 -9.08
N TYR A 14 20.34 -8.67 -8.50
CA TYR A 14 19.65 -8.78 -7.21
C TYR A 14 18.36 -9.59 -7.30
N PHE A 15 17.80 -9.71 -8.51
CA PHE A 15 16.61 -10.52 -8.80
C PHE A 15 16.97 -11.80 -9.57
N GLY A 16 18.20 -12.30 -9.41
CA GLY A 16 18.62 -13.57 -10.02
C GLY A 16 18.76 -13.52 -11.54
N GLY A 17 18.96 -12.33 -12.12
CA GLY A 17 19.08 -12.14 -13.57
C GLY A 17 17.74 -11.98 -14.30
N GLU A 18 16.65 -11.79 -13.57
CA GLU A 18 15.36 -11.38 -14.14
C GLU A 18 15.39 -9.92 -14.63
N VAL A 19 14.38 -9.51 -15.40
CA VAL A 19 14.17 -8.12 -15.82
C VAL A 19 12.92 -7.57 -15.12
N PRO A 20 13.01 -7.07 -13.87
CA PRO A 20 11.84 -6.82 -13.02
C PRO A 20 10.92 -5.70 -13.54
N PHE A 21 11.45 -4.80 -14.37
CA PHE A 21 10.66 -3.69 -14.90
C PHE A 21 9.45 -4.15 -15.71
N LYS A 22 9.56 -5.29 -16.39
CA LYS A 22 8.43 -5.90 -17.12
C LYS A 22 7.23 -6.16 -16.19
N ASP A 23 7.50 -6.54 -14.94
CA ASP A 23 6.49 -6.88 -13.96
C ASP A 23 5.88 -5.60 -13.34
N PHE A 24 6.68 -4.54 -13.19
CA PHE A 24 6.16 -3.22 -12.81
C PHE A 24 5.27 -2.61 -13.90
N GLU A 25 5.64 -2.74 -15.18
CA GLU A 25 4.80 -2.30 -16.30
C GLU A 25 3.46 -3.06 -16.32
N ALA A 26 3.50 -4.39 -16.18
CA ALA A 26 2.30 -5.21 -16.10
C ALA A 26 1.40 -4.83 -14.90
N ALA A 27 1.98 -4.51 -13.74
CA ALA A 27 1.21 -4.06 -12.58
C ALA A 27 0.48 -2.73 -12.87
N MET A 28 1.11 -1.81 -13.60
CA MET A 28 0.52 -0.51 -13.97
C MET A 28 -0.71 -0.65 -14.89
N GLU A 29 -0.80 -1.71 -15.69
CA GLU A 29 -1.97 -1.95 -16.54
C GLU A 29 -3.27 -2.20 -15.74
N THR A 30 -3.14 -2.67 -14.50
CA THR A 30 -4.26 -2.96 -13.60
C THR A 30 -4.38 -1.98 -12.43
N ALA A 31 -3.42 -1.07 -12.29
CA ALA A 31 -3.40 -0.10 -11.22
C ALA A 31 -4.59 0.86 -11.34
N THR A 32 -5.41 0.92 -10.30
CA THR A 32 -6.51 1.88 -10.20
C THR A 32 -6.07 3.05 -9.33
N PRO A 33 -6.24 4.31 -9.78
CA PRO A 33 -5.95 5.48 -8.96
C PRO A 33 -6.73 5.43 -7.65
N PHE A 34 -6.02 5.59 -6.53
CA PHE A 34 -6.66 5.78 -5.24
C PHE A 34 -6.99 7.27 -5.05
N PRO A 35 -8.18 7.64 -4.58
CA PRO A 35 -8.54 9.04 -4.37
C PRO A 35 -7.66 9.67 -3.30
N TYR A 36 -7.22 10.92 -3.54
CA TYR A 36 -6.60 11.73 -2.50
C TYR A 36 -7.70 12.26 -1.57
N VAL A 37 -7.64 11.86 -0.30
CA VAL A 37 -8.49 12.39 0.77
C VAL A 37 -7.63 13.22 1.71
N ALA A 38 -8.11 14.38 2.16
CA ALA A 38 -7.30 15.30 2.96
C ALA A 38 -6.90 14.67 4.31
N GLU A 39 -7.72 13.74 4.80
CA GLU A 39 -7.62 13.06 6.08
C GLU A 39 -6.80 11.76 5.98
N TRP A 40 -6.16 11.50 4.83
CA TRP A 40 -5.46 10.23 4.57
C TRP A 40 -4.43 9.88 5.65
N GLU A 41 -3.68 10.86 6.15
CA GLU A 41 -2.67 10.63 7.21
C GLU A 41 -3.29 10.06 8.49
N SER A 42 -4.49 10.53 8.87
CA SER A 42 -5.20 10.05 10.05
C SER A 42 -5.78 8.65 9.83
N ILE A 43 -6.27 8.38 8.62
CA ILE A 43 -6.77 7.05 8.22
C ILE A 43 -5.62 6.03 8.24
N ASP A 44 -4.48 6.35 7.61
CA ASP A 44 -3.30 5.50 7.56
C ASP A 44 -2.72 5.20 8.94
N SER A 45 -2.66 6.21 9.81
CA SER A 45 -2.26 6.05 11.22
C SER A 45 -3.19 5.10 11.97
N SER A 46 -4.50 5.19 11.74
CA SER A 46 -5.49 4.31 12.38
C SER A 46 -5.32 2.85 11.94
N ILE A 47 -5.12 2.62 10.64
CA ILE A 47 -4.87 1.28 10.07
C ILE A 47 -3.57 0.70 10.63
N THR A 48 -2.48 1.47 10.66
CA THR A 48 -1.19 1.04 11.19
C THR A 48 -1.28 0.64 12.67
N ASN A 49 -1.92 1.46 13.49
CA ASN A 49 -2.13 1.17 14.91
C ASN A 49 -2.97 -0.09 15.15
N ALA A 50 -3.98 -0.34 14.30
CA ALA A 50 -4.78 -1.56 14.37
C ALA A 50 -3.97 -2.80 14.04
N LEU A 51 -3.13 -2.76 13.00
CA LEU A 51 -2.24 -3.86 12.65
C LEU A 51 -1.25 -4.14 13.79
N GLU A 52 -0.62 -3.12 14.35
CA GLU A 52 0.27 -3.27 15.51
C GLU A 52 -0.46 -3.88 16.72
N THR A 53 -1.67 -3.41 17.01
CA THR A 53 -2.50 -3.93 18.11
C THR A 53 -2.78 -5.42 17.93
N ALA A 54 -3.13 -5.84 16.71
CA ALA A 54 -3.38 -7.23 16.37
C ALA A 54 -2.11 -8.08 16.46
N LEU A 55 -1.00 -7.61 15.91
CA LEU A 55 0.29 -8.31 15.91
C LEU A 55 0.86 -8.49 17.33
N LEU A 56 0.61 -7.52 18.22
CA LEU A 56 0.98 -7.59 19.64
C LEU A 56 0.01 -8.43 20.49
N GLY A 57 -1.05 -8.99 19.89
CA GLY A 57 -2.05 -9.79 20.60
C GLY A 57 -2.91 -9.00 21.58
N LYS A 58 -2.97 -7.66 21.44
CA LYS A 58 -3.75 -6.77 22.31
C LYS A 58 -5.24 -6.75 21.94
N ALA A 59 -5.57 -7.13 20.71
CA ALA A 59 -6.92 -7.38 20.22
C ALA A 59 -6.88 -8.46 19.13
N SER A 60 -8.04 -9.03 18.80
CA SER A 60 -8.12 -9.88 17.61
C SER A 60 -7.90 -9.05 16.33
N PRO A 61 -7.39 -9.64 15.23
CA PRO A 61 -7.27 -8.92 13.96
C PRO A 61 -8.60 -8.30 13.50
N LYS A 62 -9.71 -9.01 13.72
CA LYS A 62 -11.04 -8.53 13.38
C LYS A 62 -11.40 -7.27 14.18
N ASP A 63 -11.27 -7.32 15.50
CA ASP A 63 -11.70 -6.20 16.35
C ASP A 63 -10.83 -4.95 16.11
N ALA A 64 -9.52 -5.14 15.92
CA ALA A 64 -8.60 -4.05 15.64
C ALA A 64 -8.91 -3.37 14.29
N LEU A 65 -9.11 -4.15 13.23
CA LEU A 65 -9.41 -3.62 11.90
C LEU A 65 -10.83 -3.02 11.81
N ASP A 66 -11.81 -3.61 12.50
CA ASP A 66 -13.16 -3.04 12.59
C ASP A 66 -13.14 -1.66 13.29
N ALA A 67 -12.26 -1.46 14.28
CA ALA A 67 -12.08 -0.17 14.94
C ALA A 67 -11.41 0.88 14.03
N ALA A 68 -10.39 0.47 13.26
CA ALA A 68 -9.78 1.33 12.25
C ALA A 68 -10.77 1.74 11.16
N ALA A 69 -11.60 0.80 10.67
CA ALA A 69 -12.64 1.08 9.69
C ALA A 69 -13.62 2.16 10.18
N LYS A 70 -14.11 2.06 11.43
CA LYS A 70 -15.00 3.08 12.02
C LYS A 70 -14.32 4.45 12.15
N SER A 71 -13.02 4.47 12.43
CA SER A 71 -12.25 5.71 12.50
C SER A 71 -12.13 6.34 11.11
N ALA A 72 -11.84 5.54 10.09
CA ALA A 72 -11.80 5.99 8.70
C ALA A 72 -13.15 6.55 8.22
N ASP A 73 -14.26 5.88 8.53
CA ASP A 73 -15.62 6.38 8.22
C ASP A 73 -15.87 7.75 8.87
N SER A 74 -15.36 7.97 10.08
CA SER A 74 -15.52 9.23 10.81
C SER A 74 -14.66 10.36 10.22
N GLU A 75 -13.44 10.05 9.77
CA GLU A 75 -12.56 11.00 9.09
C GLU A 75 -13.13 11.43 7.73
N LEU A 76 -13.62 10.47 6.94
CA LEU A 76 -14.21 10.72 5.62
C LEU A 76 -15.54 11.49 5.67
N ALA A 77 -16.15 11.61 6.84
CA ALA A 77 -17.39 12.36 7.05
C ALA A 77 -17.18 13.83 7.48
N LYS A 78 -15.93 14.28 7.64
CA LYS A 78 -15.58 15.67 7.97
C LYS A 78 -15.66 16.59 6.75
#